data_AF-A0A0A9YIM4-F1
#
_entry.id   AF-A0A0A9YIM4-F1
#
_cell.length_a   1.000
_cell.length_b   1.000
_cell.length_c   1.000
_cell.angle_alpha   90.00
_cell.angle_beta   90.00
_cell.angle_gamma   90.00
#
_symmetry.space_group_name_H-M   'P 1'
#
loop_
_entity.id
_entity.type
_entity.pdbx_description
1 polymer ?
#
loop_
_entity_poly.entity_id
_entity_poly.type
_entity_poly.pdbx_seq_one_letter_code
_entity_poly.pdbx_strand_id
1 'polypeptide(L)'
;MAKFMIRPTNIRWLSMSKGRIPDNNAVRGGQDSDGCALYIGRTNHNGDVLPCKINPRRGFAYFSYAGREISVENYEALASKTVGWQRASGGQLPDRAIRIGQTAEGEPLYVGRAVHEGFLTPGKFHPSHRCVYVPYNGREHRYDNYEVMVMV
;
A
#
# COMPACT_ATOMS: atom_id res chain seq x y z
N MET A 1 -39.04 -4.90 -2.87
CA MET A 1 -37.93 -4.22 -2.17
C MET A 1 -36.63 -4.79 -2.70
N ALA A 2 -35.76 -3.96 -3.29
CA ALA A 2 -34.58 -4.41 -4.03
C ALA A 2 -33.59 -5.16 -3.13
N LYS A 3 -33.21 -6.38 -3.53
CA LYS A 3 -32.09 -7.12 -2.98
C LYS A 3 -30.83 -6.32 -3.32
N PHE A 4 -30.23 -5.64 -2.35
CA PHE A 4 -28.90 -5.03 -2.50
C PHE A 4 -27.92 -6.15 -2.87
N MET A 5 -27.64 -6.27 -4.17
CA MET A 5 -26.59 -7.13 -4.67
C MET A 5 -25.29 -6.42 -4.35
N ILE A 6 -24.67 -6.79 -3.23
CA ILE A 6 -23.28 -6.44 -2.95
C ILE A 6 -22.49 -7.02 -4.13
N ARG A 7 -22.03 -6.17 -5.05
CA ARG A 7 -21.10 -6.61 -6.09
C ARG A 7 -19.89 -7.18 -5.35
N PRO A 8 -19.48 -8.44 -5.59
CA PRO A 8 -18.28 -8.97 -4.96
C PRO A 8 -17.14 -8.01 -5.29
N THR A 9 -16.53 -7.45 -4.24
CA THR A 9 -15.38 -6.57 -4.38
C THR A 9 -14.27 -7.42 -4.99
N ASN A 10 -13.88 -7.11 -6.23
CA ASN A 10 -12.91 -7.93 -6.96
C ASN A 10 -11.48 -7.59 -6.54
N ILE A 11 -11.24 -7.60 -5.22
CA ILE A 11 -9.94 -7.47 -4.59
C ILE A 11 -9.35 -8.86 -4.48
N ARG A 12 -8.21 -9.09 -5.14
CA ARG A 12 -7.50 -10.36 -5.11
C ARG A 12 -6.06 -10.11 -4.65
N TRP A 13 -5.62 -10.97 -3.75
CA TRP A 13 -4.24 -11.06 -3.29
C TRP A 13 -3.59 -12.25 -3.98
N LEU A 14 -2.49 -11.99 -4.67
CA LEU A 14 -1.80 -13.01 -5.45
C LEU A 14 -0.39 -13.16 -4.88
N SER A 15 -0.05 -14.36 -4.41
CA SER A 15 1.31 -14.69 -3.99
C SER A 15 2.26 -14.53 -5.17
N MET A 16 3.20 -13.61 -5.05
CA MET A 16 4.11 -13.20 -6.10
C MET A 16 5.52 -13.07 -5.52
N SER A 17 6.51 -13.04 -6.40
CA SER A 17 7.88 -12.84 -5.99
C SER A 17 8.74 -12.23 -7.09
N LYS A 18 9.95 -11.78 -6.71
CA LYS A 18 11.01 -11.37 -7.63
C LYS A 18 10.56 -10.29 -8.63
N GLY A 19 9.80 -9.31 -8.16
CA GLY A 19 9.28 -8.20 -8.96
C GLY A 19 8.07 -8.54 -9.82
N ARG A 20 7.58 -9.79 -9.82
CA ARG A 20 6.36 -10.14 -10.55
C ARG A 20 5.16 -9.39 -9.99
N ILE A 21 4.26 -9.03 -10.91
CA ILE A 21 2.98 -8.38 -10.64
C ILE A 21 1.85 -9.18 -11.30
N PRO A 22 0.59 -8.98 -10.89
CA PRO A 22 -0.55 -9.60 -11.54
C PRO A 22 -0.62 -9.24 -13.03
N ASP A 23 -0.84 -10.23 -13.90
CA ASP A 23 -0.97 -10.01 -15.35
C ASP A 23 -2.17 -9.12 -15.70
N ASN A 24 -3.20 -9.12 -14.83
CA ASN A 24 -4.41 -8.34 -15.00
C ASN A 24 -4.78 -7.60 -13.73
N ASN A 25 -5.07 -6.30 -13.89
CA ASN A 25 -5.58 -5.41 -12.84
C ASN A 25 -4.61 -5.18 -11.67
N ALA A 26 -3.30 -5.31 -11.88
CA ALA A 26 -2.31 -4.91 -10.88
C ALA A 26 -2.51 -3.44 -10.49
N VAL A 27 -2.62 -3.17 -9.19
CA VAL A 27 -2.89 -1.81 -8.71
C VAL A 27 -1.59 -1.00 -8.70
N ARG A 28 -1.47 -0.05 -9.65
CA ARG A 28 -0.39 0.94 -9.66
C ARG A 28 -0.57 1.92 -8.50
N GLY A 29 0.40 1.95 -7.61
CA GLY A 29 0.42 2.84 -6.45
C GLY A 29 1.06 4.19 -6.72
N GLY A 30 2.09 4.22 -7.56
CA GLY A 30 2.94 5.40 -7.72
C GLY A 30 4.10 5.18 -8.67
N GLN A 31 5.18 5.91 -8.43
CA GLN A 31 6.39 5.88 -9.24
C GLN A 31 7.63 6.00 -8.37
N ASP A 32 8.71 5.30 -8.74
CA ASP A 32 10.04 5.44 -8.15
C ASP A 32 10.84 6.55 -8.87
N SER A 33 11.95 7.00 -8.29
CA SER A 33 12.73 8.14 -8.80
C SER A 33 13.35 7.92 -10.19
N ASP A 34 13.47 6.67 -10.63
CA ASP A 34 13.93 6.30 -11.98
C ASP A 34 12.78 6.20 -13.01
N GLY A 35 11.59 6.63 -12.62
CA GLY A 35 10.38 6.56 -13.43
C GLY A 35 9.67 5.21 -13.42
N CYS A 36 10.19 4.19 -12.73
CA CYS A 36 9.57 2.87 -12.65
C CYS A 36 8.20 2.94 -11.95
N ALA A 37 7.18 2.28 -12.53
CA ALA A 37 5.88 2.17 -11.87
C ALA A 37 5.98 1.27 -10.63
N LEU A 38 5.40 1.76 -9.53
CA LEU A 38 5.32 1.02 -8.27
C LEU A 38 3.91 0.43 -8.10
N TYR A 39 3.83 -0.79 -7.59
CA TYR A 39 2.58 -1.52 -7.40
C TYR A 39 2.30 -1.80 -5.92
N ILE A 40 1.03 -1.99 -5.59
CA ILE A 40 0.59 -2.23 -4.22
C ILE A 40 0.67 -3.72 -3.88
N GLY A 41 1.26 -4.03 -2.73
CA GLY A 41 1.24 -5.35 -2.15
C GLY A 41 1.12 -5.30 -0.63
N ARG A 42 1.24 -6.47 -0.02
CA ARG A 42 1.44 -6.65 1.42
C ARG A 42 2.42 -7.78 1.70
N THR A 43 2.99 -7.78 2.89
CA THR A 43 3.86 -8.87 3.37
C THR A 43 3.71 -9.10 4.87
N ASN A 44 4.11 -10.28 5.33
CA ASN A 44 4.14 -10.62 6.75
C ASN A 44 5.54 -10.32 7.33
N HIS A 45 5.60 -9.64 8.47
CA HIS A 45 6.86 -9.38 9.17
C HIS A 45 6.61 -9.27 10.68
N ASN A 46 7.26 -10.13 11.48
CA ASN A 46 7.14 -10.15 12.95
C ASN A 46 5.70 -10.19 13.49
N GLY A 47 4.78 -10.85 12.79
CA GLY A 47 3.36 -10.92 13.16
C GLY A 47 2.48 -9.83 12.54
N ASP A 48 3.07 -8.77 11.99
CA ASP A 48 2.34 -7.74 11.24
C ASP A 48 2.06 -8.20 9.81
N VAL A 49 0.91 -7.76 9.28
CA VAL A 49 0.61 -7.74 7.84
C VAL A 49 0.78 -6.29 7.37
N LEU A 50 1.85 -6.00 6.63
CA LEU A 50 2.28 -4.65 6.30
C LEU A 50 2.03 -4.32 4.82
N PRO A 51 1.51 -3.13 4.49
CA PRO A 51 1.51 -2.61 3.13
C PRO A 51 2.93 -2.50 2.57
N CYS A 52 3.13 -2.84 1.30
CA CYS A 52 4.42 -2.70 0.62
C CYS A 52 4.26 -2.10 -0.79
N LYS A 53 5.32 -1.41 -1.26
CA LYS A 53 5.48 -0.99 -2.66
C LYS A 53 6.32 -2.04 -3.38
N ILE A 54 5.82 -2.57 -4.49
CA ILE A 54 6.54 -3.52 -5.35
C ILE A 54 7.23 -2.71 -6.44
N ASN A 55 8.54 -2.90 -6.60
CA ASN A 55 9.31 -2.37 -7.73
C ASN A 55 9.69 -3.54 -8.66
N PRO A 56 8.98 -3.72 -9.79
CA PRO A 56 9.25 -4.81 -10.73
C PRO A 56 10.66 -4.79 -11.31
N ARG A 57 11.23 -3.60 -11.50
CA ARG A 57 12.58 -3.43 -12.05
C ARG A 57 13.66 -3.87 -11.07
N ARG A 58 13.48 -3.58 -9.77
CA ARG A 58 14.42 -3.99 -8.72
C ARG A 58 14.24 -5.44 -8.29
N GLY A 59 13.07 -6.03 -8.55
CA GLY A 59 12.79 -7.43 -8.17
C GLY A 59 12.32 -7.62 -6.73
N PHE A 60 12.02 -6.54 -5.99
CA PHE A 60 11.66 -6.60 -4.58
C PHE A 60 10.38 -5.82 -4.29
N ALA A 61 9.74 -6.18 -3.18
CA ALA A 61 8.81 -5.30 -2.50
C ALA A 61 9.47 -4.66 -1.27
N TYR A 62 9.06 -3.43 -0.96
CA TYR A 62 9.62 -2.62 0.11
C TYR A 62 8.50 -2.15 1.04
N PHE A 63 8.72 -2.23 2.34
CA PHE A 63 7.76 -1.80 3.36
C PHE A 63 8.47 -1.09 4.50
N SER A 64 7.70 -0.32 5.26
CA SER A 64 8.23 0.43 6.39
C SER A 64 8.01 -0.30 7.71
N TYR A 65 9.08 -0.47 8.48
CA TYR A 65 9.04 -1.11 9.80
C TYR A 65 10.16 -0.56 10.68
N ALA A 66 9.81 -0.16 11.91
CA ALA A 66 10.74 0.35 12.92
C ALA A 66 11.73 1.42 12.40
N GLY A 67 11.25 2.42 11.65
CA GLY A 67 12.08 3.51 11.12
C GLY A 67 12.88 3.17 9.86
N ARG A 68 12.76 1.95 9.33
CA ARG A 68 13.53 1.47 8.18
C ARG A 68 12.65 1.09 7.00
N GLU A 69 13.23 1.19 5.80
CA GLU A 69 12.74 0.47 4.62
C GLU A 69 13.35 -0.93 4.63
N ILE A 70 12.50 -1.95 4.57
CA ILE A 70 12.90 -3.36 4.50
C ILE A 70 12.43 -3.92 3.15
N SER A 71 13.27 -4.72 2.51
CA SER A 71 12.96 -5.40 1.24
C SER A 71 12.65 -6.88 1.44
N VAL A 72 11.71 -7.41 0.66
CA VAL A 72 11.39 -8.84 0.59
C VAL A 72 11.23 -9.29 -0.86
N GLU A 73 11.61 -10.53 -1.14
CA GLU A 73 11.39 -11.15 -2.46
C GLU A 73 9.99 -11.73 -2.60
N ASN A 74 9.37 -12.21 -1.51
CA ASN A 74 8.05 -12.83 -1.51
C ASN A 74 7.03 -11.89 -0.87
N TYR A 75 5.87 -11.75 -1.51
CA TYR A 75 4.81 -10.84 -1.09
C TYR A 75 3.48 -11.26 -1.73
N GLU A 76 2.38 -10.65 -1.28
CA GLU A 76 1.11 -10.71 -1.97
C GLU A 76 0.89 -9.42 -2.74
N ALA A 77 0.70 -9.50 -4.06
CA ALA A 77 0.40 -8.34 -4.89
C ALA A 77 -1.12 -8.14 -5.01
N LEU A 78 -1.55 -6.88 -5.01
CA LEU A 78 -2.96 -6.50 -5.12
C LEU A 78 -3.40 -6.42 -6.59
N ALA A 79 -4.48 -7.12 -6.92
CA ALA A 79 -5.20 -6.97 -8.18
C ALA A 79 -6.64 -6.51 -7.94
N SER A 80 -7.05 -5.38 -8.54
CA SER A 80 -8.41 -4.86 -8.46
C SER A 80 -8.71 -3.81 -9.55
N LYS A 81 -9.99 -3.68 -9.92
CA LYS A 81 -10.53 -2.59 -10.78
C LYS A 81 -11.34 -1.55 -10.00
N THR A 82 -11.58 -1.77 -8.71
CA THR A 82 -12.53 -0.99 -7.90
C THR A 82 -11.81 -0.21 -6.79
N VAL A 83 -10.61 0.28 -7.09
CA VAL A 83 -9.81 1.08 -6.16
C VAL A 83 -9.51 2.46 -6.75
N GLY A 84 -9.48 3.46 -5.88
CA GLY A 84 -9.12 4.83 -6.18
C GLY A 84 -8.27 5.43 -5.07
N TRP A 85 -7.99 6.73 -5.19
CA TRP A 85 -7.15 7.47 -4.25
C TRP A 85 -7.88 8.73 -3.80
N GLN A 86 -7.95 8.93 -2.50
CA GLN A 86 -8.59 10.11 -1.90
C GLN A 86 -7.59 10.88 -1.05
N ARG A 87 -7.48 12.18 -1.30
CA ARG A 87 -6.64 13.09 -0.51
C ARG A 87 -7.12 13.16 0.93
N ALA A 88 -6.17 13.19 1.86
CA ALA A 88 -6.40 13.36 3.28
C ALA A 88 -5.15 13.96 3.95
N SER A 89 -5.32 14.40 5.20
CA SER A 89 -4.22 14.97 5.96
C SER A 89 -4.47 14.89 7.46
N GLY A 90 -3.42 15.14 8.26
CA GLY A 90 -3.53 15.32 9.70
C GLY A 90 -4.09 14.11 10.46
N GLY A 91 -3.89 12.90 9.94
CA GLY A 91 -4.41 11.66 10.49
C GLY A 91 -5.83 11.30 10.08
N GLN A 92 -6.47 12.07 9.20
CA GLN A 92 -7.77 11.69 8.66
C GLN A 92 -7.64 10.42 7.81
N LEU A 93 -8.53 9.48 8.08
CA LEU A 93 -8.76 8.29 7.27
C LEU A 93 -10.07 8.49 6.50
N PRO A 94 -10.05 8.53 5.16
CA PRO A 94 -11.28 8.69 4.39
C PRO A 94 -12.25 7.53 4.55
N ASP A 95 -13.54 7.79 4.33
CA ASP A 95 -14.55 6.75 4.20
C ASP A 95 -14.17 5.77 3.07
N ARG A 96 -14.57 4.50 3.23
CA ARG A 96 -14.27 3.42 2.28
C ARG A 96 -12.77 3.15 2.07
N ALA A 97 -11.90 3.63 2.97
CA ALA A 97 -10.50 3.23 3.00
C ALA A 97 -10.36 1.71 3.11
N ILE A 98 -9.49 1.14 2.28
CA ILE A 98 -9.34 -0.32 2.19
C ILE A 98 -8.29 -0.76 3.21
N ARG A 99 -8.70 -1.54 4.21
CA ARG A 99 -7.78 -2.21 5.12
C ARG A 99 -6.96 -3.24 4.33
N ILE A 100 -5.63 -3.13 4.41
CA ILE A 100 -4.70 -3.99 3.68
C ILE A 100 -4.01 -5.00 4.60
N GLY A 101 -3.82 -4.61 5.86
CA GLY A 101 -3.22 -5.46 6.86
C GLY A 101 -3.51 -4.98 8.27
N GLN A 102 -2.63 -5.36 9.19
CA GLN A 102 -2.76 -5.07 10.61
C GLN A 102 -1.42 -5.23 11.33
N THR A 103 -1.26 -4.56 12.47
CA THR A 103 -0.17 -4.88 13.40
C THR A 103 -0.44 -6.21 14.11
N ALA A 104 0.56 -6.75 14.80
CA ALA A 104 0.46 -7.95 15.62
C ALA A 104 -0.60 -7.80 16.73
N GLU A 105 -0.82 -6.59 17.24
CA GLU A 105 -1.86 -6.25 18.23
C GLU A 105 -3.25 -6.06 17.59
N GLY A 106 -3.35 -6.14 16.26
CA GLY A 106 -4.60 -6.08 15.52
C GLY A 106 -5.01 -4.69 15.03
N GLU A 107 -4.18 -3.65 15.20
CA GLU A 107 -4.50 -2.32 14.67
C GLU A 107 -4.56 -2.38 13.13
N PRO A 108 -5.65 -1.93 12.48
CA PRO A 108 -5.76 -1.97 11.02
C PRO A 108 -4.76 -1.03 10.34
N LEU A 109 -4.12 -1.52 9.28
CA LEU A 109 -3.21 -0.75 8.44
C LEU A 109 -3.77 -0.57 7.03
N TYR A 110 -3.46 0.58 6.43
CA TYR A 110 -3.99 1.00 5.14
C TYR A 110 -2.86 1.41 4.21
N VAL A 111 -3.13 1.43 2.90
CA VAL A 111 -2.19 1.99 1.93
C VAL A 111 -2.42 3.49 1.84
N GLY A 112 -1.36 4.24 2.13
CA GLY A 112 -1.27 5.65 1.80
C GLY A 112 -0.22 5.87 0.71
N ARG A 113 -0.22 7.04 0.09
CA ARG A 113 0.90 7.52 -0.72
C ARG A 113 1.11 9.00 -0.51
N ALA A 114 2.35 9.44 -0.59
CA ALA A 114 2.72 10.84 -0.43
C ALA A 114 3.73 11.24 -1.52
N VAL A 115 3.88 12.55 -1.73
CA VAL A 115 4.90 13.07 -2.63
C VAL A 115 6.24 13.01 -1.89
N HIS A 116 7.12 12.11 -2.32
CA HIS A 116 8.50 11.99 -1.85
C HIS A 116 9.43 12.28 -3.03
N GLU A 117 10.34 13.25 -2.87
CA GLU A 117 11.29 13.66 -3.92
C GLU A 117 10.61 13.97 -5.27
N GLY A 118 9.40 14.54 -5.24
CA GLY A 118 8.63 14.90 -6.43
C GLY A 118 7.75 13.78 -7.01
N PHE A 119 7.82 12.56 -6.48
CA PHE A 119 7.06 11.41 -6.97
C PHE A 119 6.04 10.91 -5.93
N LEU A 120 4.83 10.56 -6.39
CA LEU A 120 3.86 9.85 -5.56
C LEU A 120 4.40 8.45 -5.24
N THR A 121 4.74 8.22 -3.98
CA THR A 121 5.34 6.97 -3.50
C THR A 121 4.42 6.30 -2.47
N PRO A 122 4.04 5.03 -2.67
CA PRO A 122 3.19 4.31 -1.72
C PRO A 122 3.91 3.98 -0.41
N GLY A 123 3.12 3.86 0.65
CA GLY A 123 3.56 3.53 2.00
C GLY A 123 2.41 3.04 2.88
N LYS A 124 2.68 2.98 4.18
CA LYS A 124 1.77 2.50 5.21
C LYS A 124 1.09 3.68 5.89
N PHE A 125 -0.23 3.81 5.78
CA PHE A 125 -1.00 4.67 6.67
C PHE A 125 -1.26 3.93 7.98
N HIS A 126 -0.92 4.59 9.09
CA HIS A 126 -1.05 4.03 10.44
C HIS A 126 -1.99 4.93 11.27
N PRO A 127 -3.23 4.49 11.54
CA PRO A 127 -4.25 5.32 12.19
C PRO A 127 -3.81 5.92 13.53
N SER A 128 -3.27 5.14 14.45
CA SER A 128 -2.82 5.62 15.77
C SER A 128 -1.66 6.62 15.67
N HIS A 129 -0.80 6.48 14.67
CA HIS A 129 0.32 7.41 14.44
C HIS A 129 -0.09 8.64 13.61
N ARG A 130 -1.29 8.60 13.01
CA ARG A 130 -1.93 9.70 12.29
C ARG A 130 -1.14 10.16 11.05
N CYS A 131 -0.44 9.25 10.37
CA CYS A 131 0.41 9.59 9.24
C CYS A 131 0.58 8.45 8.22
N VAL A 132 1.14 8.80 7.06
CA VAL A 132 1.70 7.83 6.10
C VAL A 132 3.21 7.73 6.29
N TYR A 133 3.69 6.50 6.31
CA TYR A 133 5.09 6.15 6.30
C TYR A 133 5.51 5.61 4.94
N VAL A 134 6.31 6.37 4.21
CA VAL A 134 6.87 5.97 2.91
C VAL A 134 8.23 5.31 3.14
N PRO A 135 8.42 4.04 2.76
CA PRO A 135 9.74 3.42 2.76
C PRO A 135 10.53 3.98 1.57
N TYR A 136 11.75 4.48 1.79
CA TYR A 136 12.63 4.91 0.71
C TYR A 136 14.10 5.02 1.15
N ASN A 137 15.00 4.50 0.31
CA ASN A 137 16.46 4.56 0.47
C ASN A 137 16.93 4.09 1.86
N GLY A 138 16.38 2.95 2.32
CA GLY A 138 16.73 2.33 3.60
C GLY A 138 16.07 2.94 4.84
N ARG A 139 15.26 3.99 4.70
CA ARG A 139 14.57 4.68 5.81
C ARG A 139 13.05 4.71 5.62
N GLU A 140 12.34 4.87 6.72
CA GLU A 140 10.92 5.20 6.75
C GLU A 140 10.73 6.72 6.91
N HIS A 141 9.96 7.34 6.00
CA HIS A 141 9.72 8.79 5.98
C HIS A 141 8.26 9.10 6.32
N ARG A 142 8.04 10.01 7.27
CA ARG A 142 6.71 10.39 7.77
C ARG A 142 6.08 11.51 6.92
N TYR A 143 4.80 11.38 6.60
CA TYR A 143 4.01 12.38 5.90
C TYR A 143 2.63 12.59 6.56
N ASP A 144 2.27 13.85 6.77
CA ASP A 144 0.96 14.25 7.29
C ASP A 144 0.00 14.75 6.20
N ASN A 145 0.47 14.91 4.96
CA ASN A 145 -0.33 15.16 3.76
C ASN A 145 -0.16 14.00 2.79
N TYR A 146 -1.27 13.38 2.37
CA TYR A 146 -1.22 12.11 1.64
C TYR A 146 -2.51 11.83 0.87
N GLU A 147 -2.50 10.74 0.12
CA GLU A 147 -3.70 10.09 -0.42
C GLU A 147 -3.83 8.69 0.18
N VAL A 148 -5.05 8.28 0.49
CA VAL A 148 -5.37 6.91 0.97
C VAL A 148 -6.06 6.14 -0.15
N MET A 149 -5.74 4.86 -0.26
CA MET A 149 -6.41 3.96 -1.20
C MET A 149 -7.82 3.61 -0.68
N VAL A 150 -8.83 3.92 -1.49
CA VAL A 150 -10.25 3.75 -1.16
C VAL A 150 -10.95 2.87 -2.19
N MET A 151 -12.08 2.29 -1.81
CA MET A 151 -12.96 1.60 -2.74
C MET A 151 -13.79 2.61 -3.54
N VAL A 152 -13.83 2.44 -4.87
CA VAL A 152 -14.67 3.24 -5.77
C VAL A 152 -15.90 2.45 -6.20
#